data_AF-A0A2J4YCC5-F1
#
_entry.id   AF-A0A2J4YCC5-F1
#
_cell.length_a   1.000
_cell.length_b   1.000
_cell.length_c   1.000
_cell.angle_alpha   90.00
_cell.angle_beta   90.00
_cell.angle_gamma   90.00
#
_symmetry.space_group_name_H-M   'P 1'
#
loop_
_entity.id
_entity.type
_entity.pdbx_description
1 polymer ?
#
loop_
_entity_poly.entity_id
_entity_poly.type
_entity_poly.pdbx_seq_one_letter_code
_entity_poly.pdbx_strand_id
1 'polypeptide(L)'
;MKMFGIKKGFSLLELILALGIGSAIALIKFQDMKVEQEDLVAKTAGEQIKQLGEAVNGYISMRYDKLSTLTSSSNQSSDPGPRTCNSTGCEIDYHTLVNEGLLPASYNGNNIYKSPYKIILKREGTAPNYVINGLITTSSAWIEGGHIRYDLLGKAMQVAGVDSGMTKDATSVAGFQSQWKEQNTAFNNITRDGLLAFRVGYNSSLYAIYLRRDGTLPMTGNLNMGGNS
;
A
#
# COMPACT_ATOMS: atom_id res chain seq x y z
N MET A 1 31.49 -32.06 66.09
CA MET A 1 30.45 -31.02 65.92
C MET A 1 30.37 -30.65 64.44
N LYS A 2 29.32 -31.08 63.73
CA LYS A 2 28.94 -30.53 62.42
C LYS A 2 27.52 -29.98 62.60
N MET A 3 27.38 -28.66 62.63
CA MET A 3 26.06 -28.02 62.59
C MET A 3 25.44 -28.30 61.22
N PHE A 4 24.37 -29.09 61.20
CA PHE A 4 23.49 -29.17 60.04
C PHE A 4 22.83 -27.80 59.86
N GLY A 5 23.21 -27.09 58.79
CA GLY A 5 22.57 -25.84 58.41
C GLY A 5 21.07 -26.05 58.18
N ILE A 6 20.25 -25.28 58.87
CA ILE A 6 18.80 -25.22 58.68
C ILE A 6 18.55 -24.80 57.23
N LYS A 7 18.04 -25.72 56.38
CA LYS A 7 17.50 -25.34 55.07
C LYS A 7 16.23 -24.54 55.34
N LYS A 8 16.25 -23.22 55.08
CA LYS A 8 15.07 -22.36 55.19
C LYS A 8 14.00 -22.91 54.22
N GLY A 9 12.85 -23.31 54.75
CA GLY A 9 11.72 -23.79 53.96
C GLY A 9 11.06 -22.63 53.21
N PHE A 10 10.58 -22.90 52.00
CA PHE A 10 9.80 -21.95 51.20
C PHE A 10 8.46 -21.67 51.89
N SER A 11 8.15 -20.41 52.19
CA SER A 11 6.86 -20.03 52.76
C SER A 11 5.76 -20.06 51.69
N LEU A 12 4.55 -20.47 52.06
CA LEU A 12 3.37 -20.40 51.18
C LEU A 12 3.14 -18.96 50.65
N LEU A 13 3.48 -17.96 51.46
CA LEU A 13 3.39 -16.55 51.08
C LEU A 13 4.38 -16.20 49.96
N GLU A 14 5.61 -16.71 50.01
CA GLU A 14 6.61 -16.49 48.97
C GLU A 14 6.20 -17.13 47.64
N LEU A 15 5.56 -18.31 47.70
CA LEU A 15 5.04 -18.98 46.51
C LEU A 15 3.90 -18.17 45.87
N ILE A 16 2.93 -17.70 46.65
CA ILE A 16 1.81 -16.88 46.13
C ILE A 16 2.33 -15.56 45.57
N LEU A 17 3.30 -14.92 46.24
CA LEU A 17 3.93 -13.69 45.76
C LEU A 17 4.67 -13.91 44.44
N ALA A 18 5.49 -14.97 44.34
CA ALA A 18 6.23 -15.29 43.14
C ALA A 18 5.31 -15.64 41.96
N LEU A 19 4.25 -16.42 42.20
CA LEU A 19 3.24 -16.73 41.18
C LEU A 19 2.45 -15.49 40.75
N GLY A 20 2.11 -14.61 41.68
CA GLY A 20 1.40 -13.36 41.39
C GLY A 20 2.24 -12.42 40.52
N ILE A 21 3.50 -12.18 40.90
CA ILE A 21 4.43 -11.35 40.13
C ILE A 21 4.73 -12.00 38.77
N GLY A 22 4.97 -13.31 38.73
CA GLY A 22 5.23 -14.05 37.50
C GLY A 22 4.07 -13.97 36.50
N SER A 23 2.83 -14.11 36.99
CA SER A 23 1.62 -13.99 36.16
C SER A 23 1.43 -12.58 35.62
N ALA A 24 1.67 -11.55 36.44
CA ALA A 24 1.57 -10.16 36.01
C ALA A 24 2.61 -9.83 34.92
N ILE A 25 3.86 -10.24 35.09
CA ILE A 25 4.93 -10.05 34.10
C ILE A 25 4.59 -10.79 32.79
N ALA A 26 4.07 -12.01 32.89
CA ALA A 26 3.65 -12.76 31.71
C ALA A 26 2.55 -12.01 30.93
N LEU A 27 1.52 -11.50 31.61
CA LEU A 27 0.44 -10.75 30.97
C LEU A 27 0.94 -9.47 30.28
N ILE A 28 1.86 -8.73 30.91
CA ILE A 28 2.49 -7.55 30.30
C ILE A 28 3.22 -7.96 29.01
N LYS A 29 4.00 -9.05 29.05
CA LYS A 29 4.70 -9.55 27.85
C LYS A 29 3.78 -10.02 26.75
N PHE A 30 2.65 -10.64 27.09
CA PHE A 30 1.63 -11.00 26.10
C PHE A 30 1.01 -9.76 25.44
N GLN A 31 0.79 -8.68 26.20
CA GLN A 31 0.30 -7.42 25.65
C GLN A 31 1.33 -6.78 24.71
N ASP A 32 2.60 -6.69 25.12
CA ASP A 32 3.70 -6.18 24.28
C ASP A 32 3.76 -6.94 22.95
N MET A 33 3.77 -8.27 23.01
CA MET A 33 3.82 -9.13 21.83
C MET A 33 2.61 -8.93 20.91
N LYS A 34 1.41 -8.72 21.47
CA LYS A 34 0.22 -8.41 20.67
C LYS A 34 0.36 -7.07 19.95
N VAL A 35 0.87 -6.05 20.61
CA VAL A 35 1.09 -4.72 20.00
C VAL A 35 2.13 -4.80 18.89
N GLU A 36 3.22 -5.54 19.10
CA GLU A 36 4.23 -5.80 18.05
C GLU A 36 3.64 -6.54 16.85
N GLN A 37 2.77 -7.53 17.09
CA GLN A 37 2.08 -8.24 16.03
C GLN A 37 1.16 -7.31 15.23
N GLU A 38 0.36 -6.48 15.90
CA GLU A 38 -0.49 -5.49 15.22
C GLU A 38 0.34 -4.48 14.41
N ASP A 39 1.50 -4.07 14.92
CA ASP A 39 2.44 -3.21 14.21
C ASP A 39 3.00 -3.86 12.95
N LEU A 40 3.40 -5.14 13.04
CA LEU A 40 3.89 -5.92 11.90
C LEU A 40 2.79 -6.07 10.84
N VAL A 41 1.55 -6.35 11.24
CA VAL A 41 0.41 -6.46 10.32
C VAL A 41 0.15 -5.13 9.62
N ALA A 42 0.17 -4.00 10.35
CA ALA A 42 0.04 -2.67 9.75
C ALA A 42 1.15 -2.35 8.74
N LYS A 43 2.41 -2.62 9.10
CA LYS A 43 3.56 -2.44 8.20
C LYS A 43 3.42 -3.29 6.94
N THR A 44 3.07 -4.56 7.10
CA THR A 44 2.85 -5.49 5.98
C THR A 44 1.74 -5.00 5.06
N ALA A 45 0.61 -4.52 5.60
CA ALA A 45 -0.47 -3.96 4.79
C ALA A 45 -0.02 -2.73 3.97
N GLY A 46 0.82 -1.89 4.58
CA GLY A 46 1.44 -0.74 3.91
C GLY A 46 2.41 -1.14 2.79
N GLU A 47 3.26 -2.13 3.03
CA GLU A 47 4.17 -2.69 2.01
C GLU A 47 3.40 -3.32 0.85
N GLN A 48 2.34 -4.09 1.14
CA GLN A 48 1.50 -4.75 0.14
C GLN A 48 0.82 -3.75 -0.80
N ILE A 49 0.20 -2.69 -0.25
CA ILE A 49 -0.47 -1.69 -1.09
C ILE A 49 0.54 -0.85 -1.88
N LYS A 50 1.72 -0.59 -1.31
CA LYS A 50 2.82 0.10 -2.01
C LYS A 50 3.34 -0.72 -3.18
N GLN A 51 3.63 -2.00 -2.97
CA GLN A 51 4.05 -2.92 -4.03
C GLN A 51 3.02 -2.98 -5.15
N LEU A 52 1.74 -3.05 -4.79
CA LEU A 52 0.64 -3.02 -5.75
C LEU A 52 0.59 -1.69 -6.51
N GLY A 53 0.77 -0.56 -5.81
CA GLY A 53 0.85 0.78 -6.40
C GLY A 53 1.99 0.93 -7.41
N GLU A 54 3.18 0.43 -7.08
CA GLU A 54 4.34 0.41 -7.96
C GLU A 54 4.09 -0.45 -9.21
N ALA A 55 3.48 -1.62 -9.06
CA ALA A 55 3.07 -2.46 -10.18
C ALA A 55 2.04 -1.77 -11.08
N VAL A 56 1.02 -1.11 -10.50
CA VAL A 56 0.04 -0.35 -11.29
C VAL A 56 0.67 0.84 -12.00
N ASN A 57 1.61 1.55 -11.37
CA ASN A 57 2.38 2.60 -12.03
C ASN A 57 3.18 2.07 -13.23
N GLY A 58 3.83 0.91 -13.08
CA GLY A 58 4.49 0.21 -14.19
C GLY A 58 3.52 -0.13 -15.32
N TYR A 59 2.33 -0.64 -14.97
CA TYR A 59 1.28 -0.95 -15.94
C TYR A 59 0.79 0.29 -16.70
N ILE A 60 0.56 1.40 -15.99
CA ILE A 60 0.18 2.69 -16.61
C ILE A 60 1.22 3.12 -17.64
N SER A 61 2.51 2.97 -17.33
CA SER A 61 3.60 3.31 -18.24
C SER A 61 3.67 2.38 -19.45
N MET A 62 3.48 1.07 -19.26
CA MET A 62 3.59 0.08 -20.36
C MET A 62 2.39 0.10 -21.30
N ARG A 63 1.18 0.35 -20.77
CA ARG A 63 -0.09 0.33 -21.53
C ARG A 63 -0.70 1.71 -21.68
N TYR A 64 0.11 2.75 -21.68
CA TYR A 64 -0.37 4.13 -21.83
C TYR A 64 -1.17 4.32 -23.13
N ASP A 65 -0.76 3.71 -24.24
CA ASP A 65 -1.47 3.75 -25.52
C ASP A 65 -2.90 3.18 -25.41
N LYS A 66 -3.07 2.07 -24.68
CA LYS A 66 -4.38 1.45 -24.45
C LYS A 66 -5.23 2.21 -23.45
N LEU A 67 -4.62 2.76 -22.40
CA LEU A 67 -5.32 3.52 -21.37
C LEU A 67 -5.76 4.89 -21.89
N SER A 68 -4.93 5.56 -22.69
CA SER A 68 -5.26 6.83 -23.33
C SER A 68 -6.37 6.68 -24.38
N THR A 69 -6.49 5.52 -25.03
CA THR A 69 -7.57 5.20 -25.97
C THR A 69 -8.77 4.51 -25.34
N LEU A 70 -8.72 4.19 -24.03
CA LEU A 70 -9.75 3.46 -23.29
C LEU A 70 -10.11 2.11 -23.94
N THR A 71 -9.10 1.36 -24.36
CA THR A 71 -9.25 0.07 -25.03
C THR A 71 -9.34 -1.08 -24.01
N SER A 72 -10.45 -1.80 -23.97
CA SER A 72 -10.60 -3.01 -23.13
C SER A 72 -9.81 -4.21 -23.66
N SER A 73 -9.41 -5.13 -22.78
CA SER A 73 -8.77 -6.41 -23.11
C SER A 73 -9.33 -7.55 -22.27
N SER A 74 -9.52 -8.72 -22.90
CA SER A 74 -9.95 -9.98 -22.28
C SER A 74 -8.84 -11.02 -22.20
N ASN A 75 -7.59 -10.59 -21.95
CA ASN A 75 -6.40 -11.42 -21.79
C ASN A 75 -5.90 -12.10 -23.08
N GLN A 76 -5.48 -11.27 -24.04
CA GLN A 76 -4.94 -11.73 -25.33
C GLN A 76 -3.41 -11.75 -25.32
N SER A 77 -2.79 -12.57 -26.17
CA SER A 77 -1.32 -12.74 -26.19
C SER A 77 -0.51 -11.44 -26.39
N SER A 78 -1.05 -10.45 -27.11
CA SER A 78 -0.38 -9.16 -27.37
C SER A 78 -0.82 -8.03 -26.42
N ASP A 79 -1.89 -8.25 -25.65
CA ASP A 79 -2.46 -7.32 -24.69
C ASP A 79 -3.00 -8.13 -23.50
N PRO A 80 -2.09 -8.58 -22.61
CA PRO A 80 -2.45 -9.30 -21.40
C PRO A 80 -3.44 -8.46 -20.59
N GLY A 81 -4.48 -9.14 -20.11
CA GLY A 81 -5.63 -8.53 -19.44
C GLY A 81 -5.91 -9.25 -18.13
N PRO A 82 -7.08 -9.07 -17.52
CA PRO A 82 -8.23 -8.32 -18.02
C PRO A 82 -8.11 -6.80 -17.82
N ARG A 83 -8.63 -6.01 -18.75
CA ARG A 83 -8.78 -4.56 -18.59
C ARG A 83 -10.16 -4.17 -19.11
N THR A 84 -10.98 -3.57 -18.26
CA THR A 84 -12.34 -3.17 -18.63
C THR A 84 -12.43 -1.65 -18.64
N CYS A 85 -12.51 -1.06 -19.82
CA CYS A 85 -12.60 0.38 -19.99
C CYS A 85 -14.03 0.84 -20.29
N ASN A 86 -14.36 2.04 -19.83
CA ASN A 86 -15.59 2.77 -20.12
C ASN A 86 -15.24 4.14 -20.75
N SER A 87 -16.16 5.11 -20.73
CA SER A 87 -15.94 6.44 -21.34
C SER A 87 -14.96 7.35 -20.59
N THR A 88 -14.68 7.07 -19.31
CA THR A 88 -13.89 7.95 -18.43
C THR A 88 -12.63 7.28 -17.87
N GLY A 89 -12.55 5.96 -17.87
CA GLY A 89 -11.44 5.22 -17.26
C GLY A 89 -11.49 3.72 -17.50
N CYS A 90 -10.61 3.00 -16.83
CA CYS A 90 -10.51 1.55 -16.88
C CYS A 90 -10.41 0.94 -15.48
N GLU A 91 -11.07 -0.19 -15.27
CA GLU A 91 -10.89 -1.05 -14.10
C GLU A 91 -9.97 -2.21 -14.51
N ILE A 92 -8.98 -2.51 -13.65
CA ILE A 92 -8.08 -3.66 -13.80
C ILE A 92 -8.06 -4.47 -12.52
N ASP A 93 -7.58 -5.69 -12.63
CA ASP A 93 -7.43 -6.62 -11.50
C ASP A 93 -5.94 -6.94 -11.28
N TYR A 94 -5.59 -7.51 -10.12
CA TYR A 94 -4.23 -7.98 -9.88
C TYR A 94 -3.79 -9.04 -10.89
N HIS A 95 -4.73 -9.84 -11.44
CA HIS A 95 -4.44 -10.78 -12.52
C HIS A 95 -3.82 -10.10 -13.73
N THR A 96 -4.25 -8.88 -14.06
CA THR A 96 -3.68 -8.07 -15.15
C THR A 96 -2.21 -7.79 -14.90
N LEU A 97 -1.86 -7.43 -13.67
CA LEU A 97 -0.48 -7.13 -13.27
C LEU A 97 0.39 -8.40 -13.24
N VAL A 98 -0.18 -9.55 -12.86
CA VAL A 98 0.49 -10.85 -12.91
C VAL A 98 0.75 -11.28 -14.36
N ASN A 99 -0.25 -11.14 -15.24
CA ASN A 99 -0.13 -11.51 -16.66
C ASN A 99 0.87 -10.63 -17.43
N GLU A 100 1.04 -9.38 -17.01
CA GLU A 100 2.08 -8.47 -17.52
C GLU A 100 3.45 -8.67 -16.85
N GLY A 101 3.57 -9.58 -15.89
CA GLY A 101 4.83 -9.88 -15.19
C GLY A 101 5.27 -8.82 -14.18
N LEU A 102 4.37 -7.91 -13.77
CA LEU A 102 4.64 -6.86 -12.78
C LEU A 102 4.46 -7.34 -11.34
N LEU A 103 3.69 -8.41 -11.16
CA LEU A 103 3.53 -9.11 -9.88
C LEU A 103 3.90 -10.59 -10.05
N PRO A 104 4.40 -11.25 -8.99
CA PRO A 104 4.73 -12.67 -9.06
C PRO A 104 3.47 -13.52 -9.28
N ALA A 105 3.61 -14.66 -9.94
CA ALA A 105 2.49 -15.60 -10.18
C ALA A 105 1.84 -16.12 -8.89
N SER A 106 2.54 -16.07 -7.76
CA SER A 106 2.02 -16.44 -6.44
C SER A 106 1.27 -15.30 -5.72
N TYR A 107 1.15 -14.11 -6.35
CA TYR A 107 0.47 -12.98 -5.73
C TYR A 107 -1.01 -13.29 -5.49
N ASN A 108 -1.46 -13.00 -4.29
CA ASN A 108 -2.86 -13.13 -3.89
C ASN A 108 -3.45 -11.72 -3.75
N GLY A 109 -4.56 -11.45 -4.41
CA GLY A 109 -5.23 -10.14 -4.42
C GLY A 109 -5.77 -9.64 -3.08
N ASN A 110 -5.64 -10.44 -2.02
CA ASN A 110 -6.03 -10.08 -0.67
C ASN A 110 -4.84 -9.63 0.17
N ASN A 111 -5.06 -8.58 0.95
CA ASN A 111 -4.07 -8.10 1.91
C ASN A 111 -4.01 -8.96 3.18
N ILE A 112 -3.09 -8.61 4.08
CA ILE A 112 -2.85 -9.30 5.35
C ILE A 112 -4.08 -9.37 6.27
N TYR A 113 -5.00 -8.41 6.18
CA TYR A 113 -6.28 -8.40 6.91
C TYR A 113 -7.46 -8.91 6.07
N LYS A 114 -7.17 -9.64 4.99
CA LYS A 114 -8.11 -10.37 4.11
C LYS A 114 -9.04 -9.49 3.28
N SER A 115 -8.79 -8.19 3.16
CA SER A 115 -9.52 -7.35 2.20
C SER A 115 -8.90 -7.47 0.81
N PRO A 116 -9.70 -7.69 -0.26
CA PRO A 116 -9.20 -7.55 -1.62
C PRO A 116 -8.97 -6.08 -1.98
N TYR A 117 -8.17 -5.86 -3.02
CA TYR A 117 -7.93 -4.54 -3.61
C TYR A 117 -8.80 -4.32 -4.85
N LYS A 118 -9.20 -3.07 -5.07
CA LYS A 118 -9.90 -2.60 -6.26
C LYS A 118 -9.10 -1.47 -6.91
N ILE A 119 -8.79 -1.62 -8.21
CA ILE A 119 -7.91 -0.72 -8.95
C ILE A 119 -8.71 0.00 -10.03
N ILE A 120 -8.83 1.32 -9.91
CA ILE A 120 -9.48 2.16 -10.92
C ILE A 120 -8.46 3.12 -11.50
N LEU A 121 -8.37 3.13 -12.82
CA LEU A 121 -7.59 4.06 -13.61
C LEU A 121 -8.55 5.03 -14.31
N LYS A 122 -8.19 6.29 -14.37
CA LYS A 122 -8.98 7.36 -14.96
C LYS A 122 -8.14 8.14 -15.95
N ARG A 123 -8.75 8.45 -17.09
CA ARG A 123 -8.14 9.28 -18.13
C ARG A 123 -8.64 10.71 -17.97
N GLU A 124 -7.71 11.64 -17.87
CA GLU A 124 -7.96 13.07 -17.72
C GLU A 124 -7.20 13.86 -18.79
N GLY A 125 -7.54 15.14 -18.96
CA GLY A 125 -6.96 16.01 -19.98
C GLY A 125 -7.62 15.87 -21.35
N THR A 126 -6.97 16.42 -22.38
CA THR A 126 -7.46 16.49 -23.75
C THR A 126 -6.46 15.87 -24.71
N ALA A 127 -6.96 15.34 -25.84
CA ALA A 127 -6.09 14.79 -26.87
C ALA A 127 -5.11 15.87 -27.39
N PRO A 128 -3.84 15.52 -27.67
CA PRO A 128 -3.24 14.18 -27.54
C PRO A 128 -2.62 13.88 -26.16
N ASN A 129 -2.64 14.83 -25.22
CA ASN A 129 -1.88 14.78 -23.97
C ASN A 129 -2.77 14.32 -22.80
N TYR A 130 -3.18 13.06 -22.83
CA TYR A 130 -3.96 12.49 -21.73
C TYR A 130 -3.10 12.22 -20.49
N VAL A 131 -3.65 12.45 -19.32
CA VAL A 131 -3.03 12.05 -18.04
C VAL A 131 -3.80 10.85 -17.51
N ILE A 132 -3.06 9.79 -17.14
CA ILE A 132 -3.66 8.62 -16.50
C ILE A 132 -3.33 8.69 -15.01
N ASN A 133 -4.38 8.87 -14.22
CA ASN A 133 -4.34 8.79 -12.77
C ASN A 133 -5.10 7.54 -12.32
N GLY A 134 -4.87 7.08 -11.11
CA GLY A 134 -5.61 5.95 -10.58
C GLY A 134 -5.67 5.96 -9.07
N LEU A 135 -6.61 5.17 -8.56
CA LEU A 135 -6.80 4.98 -7.14
C LEU A 135 -6.99 3.49 -6.88
N ILE A 136 -6.13 2.95 -6.03
CA ILE A 136 -6.25 1.61 -5.46
C ILE A 136 -6.92 1.79 -4.11
N THR A 137 -7.97 1.03 -3.83
CA THR A 137 -8.59 0.96 -2.50
C THR A 137 -8.74 -0.47 -2.05
N THR A 138 -8.76 -0.69 -0.74
CA THR A 138 -9.27 -1.95 -0.19
C THR A 138 -10.80 -1.96 -0.31
N SER A 139 -11.39 -3.13 -0.54
CA SER A 139 -12.85 -3.26 -0.68
C SER A 139 -13.57 -3.39 0.67
N SER A 140 -12.86 -3.80 1.71
CA SER A 140 -13.36 -3.92 3.08
C SER A 140 -12.62 -2.97 4.01
N ALA A 141 -13.35 -2.41 4.97
CA ALA A 141 -12.73 -1.60 6.02
C ALA A 141 -11.94 -2.48 6.97
N TRP A 142 -10.86 -1.92 7.50
CA TRP A 142 -10.09 -2.57 8.55
C TRP A 142 -10.82 -2.49 9.89
N ILE A 143 -11.55 -3.55 10.24
CA ILE A 143 -12.35 -3.63 11.46
C ILE A 143 -11.83 -4.74 12.36
N GLU A 144 -11.56 -4.40 13.62
CA GLU A 144 -11.26 -5.36 14.68
C GLU A 144 -12.04 -4.97 15.95
N GLY A 145 -12.65 -5.95 16.62
CA GLY A 145 -13.45 -5.69 17.83
C GLY A 145 -14.66 -4.78 17.61
N GLY A 146 -15.16 -4.66 16.37
CA GLY A 146 -16.30 -3.79 16.03
C GLY A 146 -15.92 -2.33 15.75
N HIS A 147 -14.64 -1.98 15.79
CA HIS A 147 -14.15 -0.63 15.53
C HIS A 147 -13.23 -0.59 14.32
N ILE A 148 -13.27 0.53 13.58
CA ILE A 148 -12.32 0.78 12.50
C ILE A 148 -10.95 1.10 13.10
N ARG A 149 -9.94 0.34 12.70
CA ARG A 149 -8.55 0.45 13.17
C ARG A 149 -7.80 1.57 12.44
N TYR A 150 -8.19 2.83 12.70
CA TYR A 150 -7.51 4.00 12.13
C TYR A 150 -6.05 4.13 12.58
N ASP A 151 -5.71 3.58 13.75
CA ASP A 151 -4.35 3.46 14.25
C ASP A 151 -3.49 2.56 13.34
N LEU A 152 -4.02 1.41 12.93
CA LEU A 152 -3.32 0.49 12.01
C LEU A 152 -3.30 1.02 10.58
N LEU A 153 -4.38 1.65 10.11
CA LEU A 153 -4.40 2.34 8.82
C LEU A 153 -3.35 3.46 8.77
N GLY A 154 -3.22 4.26 9.84
CA GLY A 154 -2.21 5.31 9.93
C GLY A 154 -0.78 4.76 9.89
N LYS A 155 -0.51 3.64 10.57
CA LYS A 155 0.78 2.94 10.50
C LYS A 155 1.06 2.36 9.11
N ALA A 156 0.07 1.74 8.48
CA ALA A 156 0.18 1.25 7.10
C ALA A 156 0.51 2.39 6.13
N MET A 157 -0.14 3.54 6.29
CA MET A 157 0.13 4.75 5.50
C MET A 157 1.56 5.27 5.71
N GLN A 158 2.09 5.25 6.93
CA GLN A 158 3.47 5.65 7.20
C GLN A 158 4.49 4.80 6.41
N VAL A 159 4.21 3.50 6.24
CA VAL A 159 5.07 2.59 5.48
C VAL A 159 4.86 2.73 3.98
N ALA A 160 3.61 2.85 3.54
CA ALA A 160 3.26 2.99 2.14
C ALA A 160 3.74 4.32 1.53
N GLY A 161 3.82 5.39 2.33
CA GLY A 161 4.38 6.69 1.95
C GLY A 161 3.33 7.71 1.54
N VAL A 162 3.77 8.80 0.89
CA VAL A 162 2.97 10.02 0.62
C VAL A 162 1.75 9.79 -0.27
N ASP A 163 1.81 8.78 -1.13
CA ASP A 163 0.73 8.41 -2.04
C ASP A 163 -0.34 7.54 -1.39
N SER A 164 -0.12 7.11 -0.15
CA SER A 164 -1.13 6.41 0.64
C SER A 164 -2.19 7.37 1.18
N GLY A 165 -3.38 6.83 1.38
CA GLY A 165 -4.52 7.54 1.92
C GLY A 165 -5.46 6.59 2.66
N MET A 166 -6.45 7.15 3.32
CA MET A 166 -7.52 6.38 3.93
C MET A 166 -8.85 7.11 3.84
N THR A 167 -9.95 6.36 3.87
CA THR A 167 -11.30 6.93 3.89
C THR A 167 -11.77 7.15 5.32
N LYS A 168 -12.37 8.32 5.57
CA LYS A 168 -13.07 8.63 6.83
C LYS A 168 -14.60 8.59 6.67
N ASP A 169 -15.06 8.53 5.42
CA ASP A 169 -16.45 8.48 5.02
C ASP A 169 -16.58 7.69 3.71
N ALA A 170 -17.81 7.52 3.22
CA ALA A 170 -18.10 6.82 1.97
C ALA A 170 -17.94 7.70 0.71
N THR A 171 -17.51 8.95 0.84
CA THR A 171 -17.53 9.93 -0.25
C THR A 171 -16.14 10.39 -0.64
N SER A 172 -15.16 10.28 0.26
CA SER A 172 -13.83 10.78 0.03
C SER A 172 -12.73 9.96 0.67
N VAL A 173 -11.57 10.04 0.02
CA VAL A 173 -10.30 9.51 0.52
C VAL A 173 -9.31 10.65 0.59
N ALA A 174 -8.48 10.67 1.63
CA ALA A 174 -7.46 11.70 1.79
C ALA A 174 -6.11 11.07 2.13
N GLY A 175 -5.06 11.68 1.58
CA GLY A 175 -3.68 11.38 1.95
C GLY A 175 -3.30 11.93 3.32
N PHE A 176 -2.07 11.64 3.74
CA PHE A 176 -1.50 12.20 4.97
C PHE A 176 -1.61 13.74 4.97
N GLN A 177 -2.09 14.31 6.08
CA GLN A 177 -2.34 15.76 6.23
C GLN A 177 -3.18 16.39 5.10
N SER A 178 -4.04 15.62 4.43
CA SER A 178 -4.86 16.09 3.30
C SER A 178 -4.05 16.69 2.15
N GLN A 179 -2.79 16.28 1.97
CA GLN A 179 -1.92 16.72 0.85
C GLN A 179 -2.55 16.42 -0.52
N TRP A 180 -3.44 15.44 -0.57
CA TRP A 180 -4.31 15.18 -1.70
C TRP A 180 -5.63 14.60 -1.20
N LYS A 181 -6.66 14.73 -2.03
CA LYS A 181 -8.00 14.23 -1.75
C LYS A 181 -8.66 13.80 -3.05
N GLU A 182 -9.31 12.64 -3.02
CA GLU A 182 -10.14 12.13 -4.11
C GLU A 182 -11.57 11.90 -3.64
N GLN A 183 -12.50 11.91 -4.58
CA GLN A 183 -13.94 11.80 -4.32
C GLN A 183 -14.53 10.58 -5.03
N ASN A 184 -15.60 10.02 -4.46
CA ASN A 184 -16.28 8.86 -5.01
C ASN A 184 -16.90 9.10 -6.40
N THR A 185 -17.21 10.37 -6.72
CA THR A 185 -17.65 10.80 -8.06
C THR A 185 -16.56 10.65 -9.11
N ALA A 186 -15.29 10.74 -8.71
CA ALA A 186 -14.16 10.48 -9.57
C ALA A 186 -13.76 9.00 -9.55
N PHE A 187 -13.82 8.36 -8.38
CA PHE A 187 -13.37 6.99 -8.13
C PHE A 187 -14.43 6.20 -7.34
N ASN A 188 -15.24 5.41 -8.05
CA ASN A 188 -16.37 4.70 -7.45
C ASN A 188 -15.98 3.52 -6.52
N ASN A 189 -14.69 3.24 -6.36
CA ASN A 189 -14.17 2.30 -5.37
C ASN A 189 -14.01 2.92 -3.96
N ILE A 190 -14.35 4.20 -3.79
CA ILE A 190 -14.58 4.84 -2.50
C ILE A 190 -16.04 4.58 -2.11
N THR A 191 -16.26 3.59 -1.25
CA THR A 191 -17.61 3.09 -0.94
C THR A 191 -17.99 3.19 0.53
N ARG A 192 -17.00 3.37 1.42
CA ARG A 192 -17.17 3.39 2.88
C ARG A 192 -15.95 3.97 3.58
N ASP A 193 -16.10 4.21 4.88
CA ASP A 193 -15.03 4.57 5.80
C ASP A 193 -14.10 3.38 6.11
N GLY A 194 -12.88 3.69 6.58
CA GLY A 194 -11.91 2.68 7.03
C GLY A 194 -11.21 1.89 5.93
N LEU A 195 -11.27 2.35 4.68
CA LEU A 195 -10.52 1.76 3.56
C LEU A 195 -9.09 2.31 3.54
N LEU A 196 -8.13 1.44 3.24
CA LEU A 196 -6.77 1.85 2.88
C LEU A 196 -6.73 2.13 1.38
N ALA A 197 -6.05 3.20 0.99
CA ALA A 197 -5.97 3.61 -0.40
C ALA A 197 -4.55 4.01 -0.79
N PHE A 198 -4.30 4.00 -2.09
CA PHE A 198 -3.04 4.41 -2.70
C PHE A 198 -3.31 5.04 -4.06
N ARG A 199 -2.85 6.28 -4.25
CA ARG A 199 -2.96 6.95 -5.55
C ARG A 199 -1.81 6.52 -6.45
N VAL A 200 -2.10 6.39 -7.74
CA VAL A 200 -1.15 6.01 -8.79
C VAL A 200 -1.31 6.95 -9.98
N GLY A 201 -0.31 7.01 -10.85
CA GLY A 201 -0.31 7.89 -12.03
C GLY A 201 0.84 8.88 -12.06
N TYR A 202 0.80 9.76 -13.05
CA TYR A 202 1.93 10.59 -13.51
C TYR A 202 2.53 11.50 -12.41
N ASN A 203 1.72 11.96 -11.45
CA ASN A 203 2.22 12.74 -10.30
C ASN A 203 2.97 11.93 -9.24
N SER A 204 2.84 10.59 -9.23
CA SER A 204 3.55 9.69 -8.30
C SER A 204 4.82 9.07 -8.91
N SER A 205 4.88 8.91 -10.23
CA SER A 205 5.96 8.17 -10.91
C SER A 205 7.09 9.03 -11.48
N LEU A 206 6.85 10.32 -11.75
CA LEU A 206 7.86 11.17 -12.41
C LEU A 206 9.08 11.50 -11.54
N TYR A 207 8.94 11.56 -10.22
CA TYR A 207 10.08 11.85 -9.34
C TYR A 207 11.11 10.71 -9.32
N ALA A 208 10.71 9.48 -9.62
CA ALA A 208 11.60 8.32 -9.61
C ALA A 208 12.20 8.02 -11.01
N ILE A 209 11.49 8.31 -12.10
CA ILE A 209 11.91 7.92 -13.46
C ILE A 209 12.68 9.04 -14.17
N TYR A 210 12.37 10.32 -13.92
CA TYR A 210 13.07 11.45 -14.57
C TYR A 210 14.33 11.91 -13.84
N LEU A 211 14.53 11.53 -12.58
CA LEU A 211 15.83 11.60 -11.93
C LEU A 211 16.62 10.33 -12.22
N ARG A 212 17.02 10.16 -13.49
CA ARG A 212 18.19 9.32 -13.79
C ARG A 212 19.39 9.93 -13.07
N ARG A 213 19.72 9.42 -11.89
CA ARG A 213 20.97 9.75 -11.16
C ARG A 213 22.23 9.33 -11.93
N ASP A 214 22.08 8.68 -13.08
CA ASP A 214 23.18 8.09 -13.84
C ASP A 214 23.79 9.01 -14.91
N GLY A 215 23.26 10.23 -15.10
CA GLY A 215 23.85 11.21 -16.03
C GLY A 215 23.84 10.78 -17.51
N THR A 216 23.04 9.78 -17.91
CA THR A 216 23.03 9.24 -19.28
C THR A 216 22.20 10.05 -20.28
N LEU A 217 21.76 11.26 -19.94
CA LEU A 217 21.17 12.14 -20.95
C LEU A 217 22.29 12.59 -21.90
N PRO A 218 22.26 12.18 -23.18
CA PRO A 218 23.24 12.67 -24.14
C PRO A 218 23.10 14.19 -24.23
N MET A 219 24.22 14.90 -24.15
CA MET A 219 24.25 16.37 -24.27
C MET A 219 23.64 16.78 -25.62
N THR A 220 22.44 17.35 -25.60
CA THR A 220 21.79 17.93 -26.78
C THR A 220 22.17 19.40 -27.01
N GLY A 221 23.17 19.91 -26.29
CA GLY A 221 23.72 21.24 -26.47
C GLY A 221 25.05 21.21 -27.22
N ASN A 222 25.23 22.10 -28.20
CA ASN A 222 26.52 22.29 -28.85
C ASN A 222 27.58 22.67 -27.82
N LEU A 223 28.67 21.89 -27.74
CA LEU A 223 29.84 22.22 -26.95
C LEU A 223 30.49 23.49 -27.53
N ASN A 224 30.35 24.62 -26.85
CA ASN A 224 31.10 25.83 -27.19
C ASN A 224 32.50 25.75 -26.57
N MET A 225 33.44 25.13 -27.29
CA MET A 225 34.83 24.96 -26.86
C MET A 225 35.70 26.22 -27.03
N GLY A 226 35.11 27.40 -27.27
CA GLY A 226 35.82 28.68 -27.22
C GLY A 226 37.11 28.74 -28.05
N GLY A 227 37.20 27.97 -29.14
CA GLY A 227 38.39 27.93 -30.00
C GLY A 227 39.59 27.12 -29.48
N ASN A 228 39.45 26.35 -28.40
CA ASN A 228 40.50 25.42 -27.95
C ASN A 228 40.23 24.03 -28.54
N SER A 229 40.99 23.69 -29.58
CA SER A 229 41.12 22.34 -30.14
C SER A 229 42.00 21.44 -29.27
#